data_AF-A0A3C0C672-F1
#
_entry.id   AF-A0A3C0C672-F1
#
_cell.length_a   1.000
_cell.length_b   1.000
_cell.length_c   1.000
_cell.angle_alpha   90.00
_cell.angle_beta   90.00
_cell.angle_gamma   90.00
#
_symmetry.space_group_name_H-M   'P 1'
#
loop_
_entity.id
_entity.type
_entity.pdbx_description
1 polymer ?
#
loop_
_entity_poly.entity_id
_entity_poly.type
_entity_poly.pdbx_seq_one_letter_code
_entity_poly.pdbx_strand_id
1 'polypeptide(L)' 'MECIATFDTTHMALFFEKSCRSLGLKVKIIPVPREISSSCGLACSYPCEDEERVRTVAAEKGIEVFEYHRL' A
#
# COMPACT_ATOMS: atom_id res chain seq x y z
N MET A 1 4.01 -9.05 -11.80
CA MET A 1 3.04 -9.35 -10.74
C MET A 1 2.86 -8.08 -9.93
N GLU A 2 1.62 -7.64 -9.73
CA GLU A 2 1.31 -6.43 -8.97
C GLU A 2 0.78 -6.83 -7.59
N CYS A 3 1.18 -6.10 -6.56
CA CYS A 3 0.71 -6.30 -5.21
C CYS A 3 0.07 -5.00 -4.72
N ILE A 4 -0.84 -5.10 -3.77
CA ILE A 4 -1.52 -3.95 -3.18
C ILE A 4 -1.51 -4.03 -1.66
N ALA A 5 -1.42 -2.87 -1.02
CA ALA A 5 -1.66 -2.67 0.40
C ALA A 5 -2.96 -1.89 0.54
N THR A 6 -3.88 -2.34 1.39
CA THR A 6 -5.15 -1.65 1.68
C THR A 6 -5.04 -0.84 2.97
N PHE A 7 -5.83 0.22 3.06
CA PHE A 7 -5.80 1.14 4.20
C PHE A 7 -7.22 1.53 4.61
N ASP A 8 -7.48 1.57 5.91
CA ASP A 8 -8.76 2.03 6.45
C ASP A 8 -8.99 3.53 6.29
N THR A 9 -7.90 4.31 6.18
CA THR A 9 -7.98 5.76 6.05
C THR A 9 -7.16 6.27 4.86
N THR A 10 -7.69 7.32 4.22
CA THR A 10 -7.00 8.05 3.16
C THR A 10 -5.65 8.61 3.62
N HIS A 11 -5.56 9.03 4.89
CA HIS A 11 -4.32 9.53 5.47
C HIS A 11 -3.21 8.47 5.44
N MET A 12 -3.50 7.22 5.83
CA MET A 12 -2.51 6.14 5.83
C MET A 12 -2.08 5.75 4.42
N ALA A 13 -3.01 5.69 3.47
CA ALA A 13 -2.67 5.44 2.06
C ALA A 13 -1.72 6.51 1.50
N LEU A 14 -2.00 7.79 1.75
CA LEU A 14 -1.15 8.91 1.33
C LEU A 14 0.22 8.90 2.03
N PHE A 15 0.23 8.63 3.34
CA PHE A 15 1.48 8.60 4.09
C PHE A 15 2.37 7.43 3.65
N PHE A 16 1.78 6.28 3.35
CA PHE A 16 2.46 5.13 2.76
C PHE A 16 3.06 5.45 1.39
N GLU A 17 2.26 6.00 0.47
CA GLU A 17 2.72 6.33 -0.88
C GLU A 17 3.91 7.30 -0.81
N LYS A 18 3.78 8.37 -0.03
CA LYS A 18 4.84 9.37 0.13
C LYS A 18 6.11 8.77 0.74
N SER A 19 5.97 7.96 1.79
CA SER A 19 7.11 7.34 2.48
C SER A 19 7.86 6.39 1.55
N CYS A 20 7.15 5.52 0.84
CA CYS A 20 7.74 4.59 -0.11
C CYS A 20 8.40 5.31 -1.30
N ARG A 21 7.73 6.31 -1.88
CA ARG A 21 8.28 7.10 -2.98
C ARG A 21 9.53 7.88 -2.61
N SER A 22 9.63 8.37 -1.36
CA SER A 22 10.84 9.04 -0.87
C SER A 22 12.08 8.14 -0.87
N LEU A 23 11.89 6.82 -0.92
CA LEU A 23 12.93 5.79 -0.98
C LEU A 23 13.08 5.16 -2.38
N GLY A 24 12.45 5.76 -3.39
CA GLY A 24 12.51 5.31 -4.79
C GLY A 24 11.63 4.10 -5.11
N LEU A 25 10.73 3.68 -4.22
CA LEU A 25 9.81 2.58 -4.47
C LEU A 25 8.68 3.01 -5.41
N LYS A 26 8.31 2.13 -6.34
CA LYS A 26 7.26 2.38 -7.34
C LYS A 26 5.89 2.10 -6.76
N VAL A 27 5.44 2.99 -5.87
CA VAL A 27 4.11 2.91 -5.26
C VAL A 27 3.16 3.93 -5.92
N LYS A 28 1.90 3.53 -6.14
CA LYS A 28 0.82 4.41 -6.61
C LYS A 28 -0.46 4.16 -5.82
N ILE A 29 -1.17 5.22 -5.44
CA ILE A 29 -2.53 5.09 -4.90
C ILE A 29 -3.49 4.66 -6.01
N ILE A 30 -4.35 3.70 -5.69
CA ILE A 30 -5.43 3.21 -6.54
C ILE A 30 -6.72 3.06 -5.70
N PRO A 31 -7.91 3.11 -6.33
CA PRO A 31 -9.11 2.60 -5.67
C PRO A 31 -8.95 1.10 -5.37
N VAL A 32 -9.48 0.63 -4.24
CA VAL A 32 -9.46 -0.81 -3.91
C VAL A 32 -10.18 -1.60 -5.01
N PRO A 33 -9.58 -2.66 -5.58
CA PRO A 33 -10.24 -3.51 -6.56
C PRO A 33 -11.55 -4.08 -6.01
N ARG A 34 -12.59 -4.14 -6.86
CA ARG A 34 -13.93 -4.63 -6.46
C ARG A 34 -13.93 -6.06 -5.92
N GLU A 35 -12.98 -6.87 -6.35
CA GLU A 35 -12.81 -8.27 -5.93
C GLU A 35 -12.29 -8.39 -4.49
N ILE A 36 -11.74 -7.32 -3.92
CA ILE A 36 -11.10 -7.27 -2.61
C ILE A 36 -11.92 -6.44 -1.61
N SER A 37 -12.79 -5.55 -2.09
CA SER A 37 -13.45 -4.53 -1.29
C SER A 37 -14.64 -5.06 -0.47
N SER A 38 -14.60 -4.86 0.86
CA SER A 38 -15.78 -4.87 1.75
C SER A 38 -15.97 -3.58 2.57
N SER A 39 -14.99 -2.67 2.65
CA SER A 39 -15.08 -1.46 3.51
C SER A 39 -14.07 -0.35 3.24
N CYS A 40 -12.92 -0.62 2.60
CA CYS A 40 -11.79 0.30 2.55
C CYS A 40 -11.74 1.05 1.20
N GLY A 41 -11.63 2.39 1.22
CA GLY A 41 -11.76 3.22 0.01
C GLY A 41 -10.52 3.32 -0.87
N LEU A 42 -9.33 3.04 -0.34
CA LEU A 42 -8.05 3.25 -1.02
C LEU A 42 -7.04 2.13 -0.77
N ALA A 43 -6.22 1.86 -1.79
CA ALA A 43 -5.07 0.99 -1.72
C ALA A 43 -3.86 1.66 -2.37
N CYS A 44 -2.67 1.12 -2.08
CA CYS A 44 -1.44 1.46 -2.77
C CYS A 44 -0.95 0.23 -3.50
N SER A 45 -0.79 0.30 -4.83
CA SER A 45 -0.18 -0.78 -5.60
C SER A 45 1.32 -0.58 -5.79
N TYR A 46 2.02 -1.69 -5.90
CA TYR A 46 3.47 -1.75 -6.03
C TYR A 46 3.91 -3.07 -6.70
N PRO A 47 5.12 -3.14 -7.28
CA PRO A 47 5.69 -4.39 -7.77
C PRO A 47 5.84 -5.40 -6.62
N CYS A 48 5.40 -6.65 -6.79
CA CYS A 48 5.52 -7.65 -5.72
C CYS A 48 6.99 -7.95 -5.32
N GLU A 49 7.96 -7.67 -6.19
CA GLU A 49 9.39 -7.74 -5.86
C GLU A 49 9.80 -6.74 -4.78
N ASP A 50 9.07 -5.63 -4.61
CA ASP A 50 9.32 -4.61 -3.60
C ASP A 50 8.54 -4.89 -2.29
N GLU A 51 7.83 -6.02 -2.16
CA GLU A 51 6.93 -6.30 -1.03
C GLU A 51 7.63 -6.23 0.34
N GLU A 52 8.81 -6.84 0.47
CA GLU A 52 9.58 -6.80 1.72
C GLU A 52 10.01 -5.37 2.06
N ARG A 53 10.37 -4.57 1.05
CA ARG A 53 10.80 -3.18 1.22
C ARG A 53 9.64 -2.31 1.67
N VAL A 54 8.47 -2.41 1.03
CA VAL A 54 7.31 -1.61 1.44
C VAL A 54 6.80 -1.99 2.83
N ARG A 55 6.86 -3.28 3.21
CA ARG A 55 6.52 -3.74 4.57
C ARG A 55 7.49 -3.17 5.61
N THR A 56 8.78 -3.14 5.29
CA THR A 56 9.80 -2.52 6.15
C THR A 56 9.52 -1.04 6.35
N VAL A 57 9.22 -0.30 5.27
CA VAL A 57 8.88 1.13 5.35
C VAL A 57 7.64 1.36 6.21
N ALA A 58 6.60 0.53 6.05
CA ALA A 58 5.40 0.64 6.86
C ALA A 58 5.69 0.44 8.35
N ALA A 59 6.47 -0.59 8.70
CA ALA A 59 6.87 -0.87 10.08
C ALA A 59 7.72 0.26 10.68
N GLU A 60 8.75 0.73 9.97
CA GLU A 60 9.66 1.79 10.44
C GLU A 60 8.95 3.14 10.62
N LYS A 61 7.93 3.42 9.81
CA LYS A 61 7.18 4.68 9.85
C LYS A 61 5.90 4.60 10.69
N GLY A 62 5.58 3.43 11.26
CA GLY A 62 4.35 3.21 12.02
C GLY A 62 3.09 3.39 11.16
N ILE A 63 3.15 3.01 9.89
CA ILE A 63 2.01 3.08 8.98
C ILE A 63 1.16 1.84 9.16
N GLU A 64 -0.09 2.04 9.55
CA GLU A 64 -1.08 0.98 9.67
C GLU A 64 -1.54 0.55 8.28
N VAL A 65 -1.19 -0.68 7.90
CA VAL A 65 -1.69 -1.37 6.70
C VAL A 65 -2.73 -2.37 7.13
N PHE A 66 -3.89 -2.36 6.49
CA PHE A 66 -4.99 -3.26 6.81
C PHE A 66 -4.69 -4.68 6.30
N GLU A 67 -4.47 -4.83 5.00
CA GLU A 67 -4.13 -6.12 4.39
C GLU A 67 -3.23 -5.93 3.16
N TYR A 68 -2.44 -6.96 2.84
CA TYR A 68 -1.64 -7.04 1.64
C TYR A 68 -2.21 -8.11 0.72
N HIS A 69 -2.38 -7.79 -0.57
CA HIS A 69 -2.92 -8.71 -1.56
C HIS A 69 -2.03 -8.78 -2.79
N ARG A 70 -2.05 -9.92 -3.46
CA ARG A 70 -1.39 -10.15 -4.75
C ARG A 70 -2.45 -10.14 -5.85
N LEU A 71 -2.23 -9.34 -6.89
CA LEU A 71 -3.06 -9.26 -8.10
C LEU A 71 -2.45 -10.07 -9.25
#